data_AF-A0A7S1VA75-F1
#
_entry.id   AF-A0A7S1VA75-F1
#
_cell.length_a   1.000
_cell.length_b   1.000
_cell.length_c   1.000
_cell.angle_alpha   90.00
_cell.angle_beta   90.00
_cell.angle_gamma   90.00
#
_symmetry.space_group_name_H-M   'P 1'
#
loop_
_entity.id
_entity.type
_entity.pdbx_description
1 polymer ?
#
loop_
_entity_poly.entity_id
_entity_poly.type
_entity_poly.pdbx_seq_one_letter_code
_entity_poly.pdbx_strand_id
1 'polypeptide(L)'
;PQFVFYRVTVLTNLAPGTIPRRWRGTGAYVLLTETGSSSTTPLPPGNLTDAVRRSLVEANLTAGVELARLSTTRAHGYPVPSVGRDDALHTADTFLRSVGIRSRGR
;
A
#
# COMPACT_ATOMS: atom_id res chain seq x y z
N PRO A 1 4.72 3.87 -14.96
CA PRO A 1 3.29 3.47 -15.00
C PRO A 1 2.45 4.71 -15.30
N GLN A 2 1.20 4.55 -15.79
CA GLN A 2 0.31 5.68 -16.08
C GLN A 2 -0.14 6.40 -14.79
N PHE A 3 -0.33 5.65 -13.71
CA PHE A 3 -0.73 6.13 -12.40
C PHE A 3 0.34 5.82 -11.34
N VAL A 4 0.36 6.58 -10.25
CA VAL A 4 1.36 6.44 -9.17
C VAL A 4 1.09 5.24 -8.24
N PHE A 5 -0.16 4.80 -8.13
CA PHE A 5 -0.54 3.60 -7.40
C PHE A 5 -0.52 2.36 -8.32
N TYR A 6 -0.30 1.18 -7.73
CA TYR A 6 -0.49 -0.11 -8.41
C TYR A 6 -1.82 -0.79 -8.04
N ARG A 7 -2.47 -0.35 -6.94
CA ARG A 7 -3.79 -0.85 -6.52
C ARG A 7 -4.62 0.28 -5.89
N VAL A 8 -5.93 0.23 -6.14
CA VAL A 8 -6.94 1.04 -5.44
C VAL A 8 -8.04 0.11 -4.94
N THR A 9 -8.47 0.28 -3.69
CA THR A 9 -9.54 -0.49 -3.04
C THR A 9 -10.62 0.45 -2.54
N VAL A 10 -11.88 0.24 -2.94
CA VAL A 10 -13.04 0.95 -2.39
C VAL A 10 -13.40 0.34 -1.02
N LEU A 11 -12.72 0.78 0.04
CA LEU A 11 -12.83 0.19 1.38
C LEU A 11 -14.27 0.17 1.92
N THR A 12 -15.08 1.16 1.55
CA THR A 12 -16.48 1.28 2.00
C THR A 12 -17.38 0.15 1.48
N ASN A 13 -17.00 -0.49 0.36
CA ASN A 13 -17.69 -1.68 -0.16
C ASN A 13 -17.35 -2.95 0.66
N LEU A 14 -16.21 -2.97 1.36
CA LEU A 14 -15.82 -4.07 2.25
C LEU A 14 -16.44 -3.92 3.64
N ALA A 15 -16.57 -2.69 4.14
CA ALA A 15 -17.23 -2.41 5.41
C ALA A 15 -17.83 -0.99 5.45
N PRO A 16 -19.16 -0.83 5.60
CA PRO A 16 -19.80 0.47 5.89
C PRO A 16 -19.29 1.14 7.18
N GLY A 17 -18.58 0.39 8.04
CA GLY A 17 -17.83 0.89 9.19
C GLY A 17 -16.74 1.92 8.85
N THR A 18 -16.19 1.91 7.63
CA THR A 18 -15.05 2.77 7.26
C THR A 18 -15.40 4.26 7.17
N ILE A 19 -16.69 4.61 7.10
CA ILE A 19 -17.16 6.00 7.11
C ILE A 19 -17.99 6.30 8.37
N PRO A 20 -17.81 7.49 8.99
CA PRO A 20 -18.64 7.94 10.11
C PRO A 20 -20.14 7.89 9.78
N ARG A 21 -20.98 7.54 10.76
CA ARG A 21 -22.43 7.32 10.56
C ARG A 21 -23.13 8.47 9.83
N ARG A 22 -22.72 9.73 10.07
CA ARG A 22 -23.28 10.94 9.44
C ARG A 22 -23.06 11.07 7.92
N TRP A 23 -22.14 10.29 7.34
CA TRP A 23 -21.82 10.28 5.91
C TRP A 23 -22.38 9.05 5.18
N ARG A 24 -23.08 8.14 5.88
CA ARG A 24 -23.71 6.98 5.24
C ARG A 24 -24.94 7.44 4.45
N GLY A 25 -25.07 6.95 3.23
CA GLY A 25 -26.14 7.35 2.30
C GLY A 25 -25.85 8.65 1.53
N THR A 26 -24.83 9.44 1.88
CA THR A 26 -24.49 10.70 1.18
C THR A 26 -23.60 10.51 -0.05
N GLY A 27 -23.49 9.28 -0.58
CA GLY A 27 -22.53 8.93 -1.64
C GLY A 27 -21.05 8.96 -1.23
N ALA A 28 -20.72 9.13 0.06
CA ALA A 28 -19.34 9.17 0.53
C ALA A 28 -18.70 7.76 0.52
N TYR A 29 -17.42 7.70 0.11
CA TYR A 29 -16.63 6.46 0.06
C TYR A 29 -15.16 6.73 0.45
N VAL A 30 -14.43 5.66 0.74
CA VAL A 30 -12.98 5.69 1.00
C VAL A 30 -12.24 4.89 -0.07
N LEU A 31 -11.28 5.53 -0.74
CA LEU A 31 -10.32 4.87 -1.61
C LEU A 31 -9.00 4.64 -0.85
N LEU A 32 -8.61 3.39 -0.68
CA LEU A 32 -7.27 3.02 -0.22
C LEU A 32 -6.38 2.78 -1.45
N THR A 33 -5.34 3.58 -1.60
CA THR A 33 -4.36 3.47 -2.68
C THR A 33 -3.03 2.91 -2.18
N GLU A 34 -2.40 2.05 -2.96
CA GLU A 34 -1.08 1.50 -2.63
C GLU A 34 -0.05 1.83 -3.72
N THR A 35 1.10 2.37 -3.29
CA THR A 35 2.26 2.70 -4.13
C THR A 35 3.46 1.92 -3.62
N GLY A 36 4.20 1.30 -4.52
CA GLY A 36 5.48 0.63 -4.22
C GLY A 36 6.65 1.59 -4.37
N SER A 37 7.74 1.34 -3.64
CA SER A 37 9.02 2.04 -3.83
C SER A 37 10.18 1.08 -3.56
N SER A 38 11.26 1.26 -4.31
CA SER A 38 12.56 0.62 -4.10
C SER A 38 13.68 1.58 -4.53
N SER A 39 14.94 1.16 -4.41
CA SER A 39 16.07 1.88 -5.04
C SER A 39 16.01 1.89 -6.56
N THR A 40 15.42 0.86 -7.17
CA THR A 40 15.23 0.72 -8.64
C THR A 40 13.94 1.35 -9.15
N THR A 41 13.01 1.68 -8.27
CA THR A 41 11.73 2.35 -8.58
C THR A 41 11.45 3.35 -7.45
N PRO A 42 12.11 4.51 -7.45
CA PRO A 42 11.85 5.55 -6.47
C PRO A 42 10.45 6.16 -6.64
N LEU A 43 9.93 6.73 -5.56
CA LEU A 43 8.71 7.55 -5.61
C LEU A 43 8.91 8.77 -6.54
N PRO A 44 7.83 9.27 -7.17
CA PRO A 44 7.89 10.54 -7.89
C PRO A 44 8.27 11.70 -6.95
N PRO A 45 9.04 12.70 -7.41
CA PRO A 45 9.45 13.82 -6.57
C PRO A 45 8.27 14.70 -6.14
N GLY A 46 8.40 15.33 -4.97
CA GLY A 46 7.36 16.18 -4.38
C GLY A 46 6.37 15.40 -3.50
N ASN A 47 5.15 15.93 -3.35
CA ASN A 47 4.14 15.31 -2.47
C ASN A 47 3.47 14.10 -3.15
N LEU A 48 3.83 12.89 -2.70
CA LEU A 48 3.20 11.64 -3.12
C LEU A 48 1.67 11.68 -3.01
N THR A 49 1.11 12.31 -1.98
CA THR A 49 -0.36 12.31 -1.78
C THR A 49 -1.11 13.18 -2.80
N ASP A 50 -0.50 14.27 -3.29
CA ASP A 50 -1.07 15.07 -4.38
C ASP A 50 -0.85 14.43 -5.75
N ALA A 51 0.24 13.66 -5.91
CA ALA A 51 0.45 12.83 -7.10
C ALA A 51 -0.60 11.69 -7.17
N VAL A 52 -0.87 11.02 -6.05
CA VAL A 52 -1.95 10.02 -5.93
C VAL A 52 -3.32 10.65 -6.18
N ARG A 53 -3.64 11.81 -5.60
CA ARG A 53 -4.91 12.50 -5.86
C ARG A 53 -5.10 12.80 -7.35
N ARG A 54 -4.07 13.31 -8.03
CA ARG A 54 -4.12 13.56 -9.48
C ARG A 54 -4.37 12.27 -10.25
N SER A 55 -3.60 11.20 -9.98
CA SER A 55 -3.84 9.89 -10.61
C SER A 55 -5.23 9.30 -10.34
N LEU A 56 -5.86 9.58 -9.20
CA LEU A 56 -7.24 9.15 -8.93
C LEU A 56 -8.28 9.91 -9.79
N VAL A 57 -8.05 11.19 -10.06
CA VAL A 57 -8.89 11.99 -10.97
C VAL A 57 -8.63 11.62 -12.42
N GLU A 58 -7.37 11.47 -12.83
CA GLU A 58 -6.95 11.04 -14.16
C GLU A 58 -7.46 9.63 -14.51
N ALA A 59 -7.59 8.74 -13.51
CA ALA A 59 -8.19 7.42 -13.65
C ALA A 59 -9.74 7.42 -13.57
N ASN A 60 -10.38 8.59 -13.46
CA ASN A 60 -11.83 8.76 -13.26
C ASN A 60 -12.40 8.03 -12.02
N LEU A 61 -11.56 7.76 -11.02
CA LEU A 61 -11.97 7.10 -9.76
C LEU A 61 -12.53 8.08 -8.72
N THR A 62 -12.31 9.39 -8.90
CA THR A 62 -13.01 10.44 -8.15
C THR A 62 -13.08 11.76 -8.92
N ALA A 63 -14.17 12.50 -8.71
CA ALA A 63 -14.35 13.89 -9.10
C ALA A 63 -14.93 14.73 -7.94
N GLY A 64 -14.93 14.19 -6.72
CA GLY A 64 -15.61 14.76 -5.56
C GLY A 64 -14.73 15.64 -4.67
N VAL A 65 -15.33 16.21 -3.63
CA VAL A 65 -14.60 16.93 -2.57
C VAL A 65 -13.87 15.93 -1.67
N GLU A 66 -12.57 16.14 -1.47
CA GLU A 66 -11.75 15.36 -0.55
C GLU A 66 -12.11 15.71 0.91
N LEU A 67 -12.90 14.85 1.58
CA LEU A 67 -13.36 15.10 2.96
C LEU A 67 -12.30 14.80 4.03
N ALA A 68 -11.32 13.95 3.73
CA ALA A 68 -10.24 13.57 4.63
C ALA A 68 -9.09 12.91 3.83
N ARG A 69 -7.87 12.96 4.39
CA ARG A 69 -6.67 12.31 3.85
C ARG A 69 -5.93 11.58 4.96
N LEU A 70 -5.40 10.41 4.65
CA LEU A 70 -4.45 9.68 5.50
C LEU A 70 -3.35 9.12 4.59
N SER A 71 -2.10 9.16 5.07
CA SER A 71 -0.95 8.54 4.40
C SER A 71 -0.07 7.88 5.45
N THR A 72 0.54 6.75 5.10
CA THR A 72 1.46 6.04 6.00
C THR A 72 2.45 5.21 5.19
N THR A 73 3.73 5.28 5.56
CA THR A 73 4.82 4.55 4.88
C THR A 73 5.17 3.28 5.66
N ARG A 74 5.62 2.23 4.97
CA ARG A 74 6.19 1.02 5.58
C ARG A 74 7.54 0.74 4.93
N ALA A 75 8.61 0.76 5.72
CA ALA A 75 9.97 0.52 5.24
C ALA A 75 10.09 -0.91 4.65
N HIS A 76 9.56 -1.90 5.37
CA HIS A 76 9.46 -3.29 4.92
C HIS A 76 8.06 -3.54 4.34
N GLY A 77 7.81 -2.97 3.15
CA GLY A 77 6.51 -3.05 2.48
C GLY A 77 6.17 -4.44 1.95
N TYR A 78 7.10 -5.07 1.23
CA TYR A 78 6.94 -6.38 0.59
C TYR A 78 8.27 -7.17 0.60
N PRO A 79 8.28 -8.46 1.01
CA PRO A 79 9.41 -9.35 0.77
C PRO A 79 9.46 -9.71 -0.72
N VAL A 80 10.49 -9.27 -1.43
CA VAL A 80 10.61 -9.47 -2.88
C VAL A 80 11.03 -10.91 -3.20
N PRO A 81 10.34 -11.63 -4.12
CA PRO A 81 10.75 -12.95 -4.58
C PRO A 81 11.91 -12.85 -5.59
N SER A 82 13.10 -12.44 -5.12
CA SER A 82 14.29 -12.33 -5.96
C SER A 82 14.95 -13.68 -6.24
N VAL A 83 15.75 -13.74 -7.31
CA VAL A 83 16.75 -14.80 -7.51
C VAL A 83 17.68 -14.83 -6.29
N GLY A 84 18.10 -16.03 -5.86
CA GLY A 84 18.96 -16.23 -4.68
C GLY A 84 18.27 -16.01 -3.32
N ARG A 85 16.98 -15.64 -3.29
CA ARG A 85 16.23 -15.47 -2.02
C ARG A 85 16.25 -16.76 -1.20
N ASP A 86 16.00 -17.90 -1.84
CA ASP A 86 15.77 -19.16 -1.13
C ASP A 86 17.06 -19.75 -0.56
N ASP A 87 18.20 -19.57 -1.23
CA ASP A 87 19.52 -19.94 -0.70
C ASP A 87 19.90 -19.09 0.53
N ALA A 88 19.64 -17.78 0.46
CA ALA A 88 19.88 -16.85 1.57
C ALA A 88 18.96 -17.14 2.77
N LEU A 89 17.68 -17.39 2.52
CA LEU A 89 16.71 -17.77 3.56
C LEU A 89 17.02 -19.16 4.16
N HIS A 90 17.43 -20.13 3.35
CA HIS A 90 17.83 -21.46 3.82
C HIS A 90 19.06 -21.38 4.74
N THR A 91 20.07 -20.60 4.33
CA THR A 91 21.27 -20.33 5.14
C THR A 91 20.91 -19.69 6.48
N ALA A 92 20.06 -18.64 6.45
CA ALA A 92 19.65 -17.92 7.66
C ALA A 92 18.76 -18.76 8.60
N ASP A 93 17.73 -19.45 8.08
CA ASP A 93 16.85 -20.30 8.90
C ASP A 93 17.60 -21.52 9.47
N THR A 94 18.59 -22.07 8.76
CA THR A 94 19.45 -23.14 9.29
C THR A 94 20.28 -22.67 10.48
N PHE A 95 20.93 -21.50 10.37
CA PHE A 95 21.66 -20.90 11.50
C PHE A 95 20.74 -20.54 12.67
N LEU A 96 19.60 -19.88 12.40
CA LEU A 96 18.67 -19.47 13.47
C LEU A 96 18.11 -20.69 14.22
N ARG A 97 17.78 -21.77 13.51
CA ARG A 97 17.29 -23.01 14.15
C ARG A 97 18.35 -23.70 15.01
N SER A 98 19.64 -23.66 14.66
CA SER A 98 20.68 -24.32 15.46
C SER A 98 20.89 -23.64 16.81
N VAL A 99 20.59 -22.34 16.92
CA VAL A 99 20.51 -21.58 18.18
C VAL A 99 19.08 -21.52 18.77
N GLY A 100 18.17 -22.39 18.31
CA GLY A 100 16.81 -22.54 18.86
C GLY A 100 15.77 -21.51 18.38
N ILE A 101 16.15 -20.56 17.53
CA ILE A 101 15.27 -19.47 17.06
C ILE A 101 14.44 -19.94 15.86
N ARG A 102 13.13 -19.61 15.87
CA ARG A 102 12.19 -19.90 14.78
C ARG A 102 11.61 -18.62 14.18
N SER A 103 12.38 -17.92 13.35
CA SER A 103 11.94 -16.68 12.70
C SER A 103 10.86 -16.96 11.64
N ARG A 104 9.64 -16.44 11.80
CA ARG A 104 8.50 -16.65 10.90
C ARG A 104 7.71 -15.35 10.76
N GLY A 105 7.25 -15.01 9.55
CA GLY A 105 6.59 -13.73 9.28
C GLY A 105 6.56 -13.35 7.80
N ARG A 106 6.55 -12.04 7.52
CA ARG A 106 6.50 -11.38 6.19
C ARG A 106 7.56 -10.29 6.13
#